data_AF-A0A6V8E5W1-F1
#
_entry.id   AF-A0A6V8E5W1-F1
#
_cell.length_a   1.000
_cell.length_b   1.000
_cell.length_c   1.000
_cell.angle_alpha   90.00
_cell.angle_beta   90.00
_cell.angle_gamma   90.00
#
_symmetry.space_group_name_H-M   'P 1'
#
loop_
_entity.id
_entity.type
_entity.pdbx_description
1 polymer ?
#
loop_
_entity_poly.entity_id
_entity_poly.type
_entity_poly.pdbx_seq_one_letter_code
_entity_poly.pdbx_strand_id
1 'polypeptide(L)'
;MSPLSIASFHSTCMWRICRRASSGASKFISQASLSSDNQVRVSLRMGSLGFEATFGFFPKGHHPMTSRRCGWFMDLSVGQRIERASRYKTTMGRLTVHTHGAPKDSAMAQLIERYGERIRSRGVSLEHHSAKLDGVGYVDRLLGRSGRLILMDEGGSQEDSVAFARRFEEWQLGSDDVHLAVGPAEGWPPHDGLRAIERLSLSAMTYPHELAAAMVVEQLYRATEIQRGSGYHKA
;
A
#
# COMPACT_ATOMS: atom_id res chain seq x y z
N MET A 1 28.76 -48.46 -12.88
CA MET A 1 28.11 -47.71 -13.98
C MET A 1 28.89 -46.44 -14.19
N SER A 2 29.38 -46.21 -15.41
CA SER A 2 30.22 -45.06 -15.76
C SER A 2 29.45 -43.74 -15.57
N PRO A 3 30.08 -42.69 -15.01
CA PRO A 3 29.43 -41.40 -14.72
C PRO A 3 28.85 -40.71 -15.98
N LEU A 4 29.35 -41.06 -17.16
CA LEU A 4 28.86 -40.58 -18.45
C LEU A 4 27.41 -41.04 -18.79
N SER A 5 26.97 -42.20 -18.27
CA SER A 5 25.62 -42.71 -18.53
C SER A 5 24.53 -41.94 -17.76
N ILE A 6 24.84 -41.50 -16.54
CA ILE A 6 23.88 -40.79 -15.65
C ILE A 6 23.66 -39.35 -16.11
N ALA A 7 24.71 -38.67 -16.58
CA ALA A 7 24.61 -37.31 -17.12
C ALA A 7 23.78 -37.26 -18.42
N SER A 8 24.00 -38.22 -19.32
CA SER A 8 23.22 -38.35 -20.56
C SER A 8 21.74 -38.63 -20.29
N PHE A 9 21.43 -39.46 -19.28
CA PHE A 9 20.05 -39.78 -18.91
C PHE A 9 19.32 -38.58 -18.28
N HIS A 10 19.96 -37.83 -17.37
CA HIS A 10 19.40 -36.61 -16.77
C HIS A 10 19.13 -35.52 -17.81
N SER A 11 20.09 -35.29 -18.72
CA SER A 11 19.94 -34.28 -19.76
C SER A 11 18.80 -34.63 -20.73
N THR A 12 18.59 -35.92 -21.03
CA THR A 12 17.51 -36.39 -21.90
C THR A 12 16.13 -36.30 -21.23
N CYS A 13 16.05 -36.61 -19.93
CA CYS A 13 14.81 -36.49 -19.16
C CYS A 13 14.41 -35.02 -18.95
N MET A 14 15.36 -34.15 -18.60
CA MET A 14 15.13 -32.70 -18.46
C MET A 14 14.74 -32.07 -19.79
N TRP A 15 15.39 -32.46 -20.89
CA TRP A 15 15.01 -31.97 -22.22
C TRP A 15 13.61 -32.42 -22.63
N ARG A 16 13.21 -33.67 -22.33
CA ARG A 16 11.83 -34.14 -22.57
C ARG A 16 10.79 -33.40 -21.74
N ILE A 17 11.09 -33.07 -20.48
CA ILE A 17 10.18 -32.29 -19.61
C ILE A 17 10.03 -30.86 -20.12
N CYS A 18 11.15 -30.18 -20.43
CA CYS A 18 11.12 -28.84 -21.02
C CYS A 18 10.39 -28.84 -22.37
N ARG A 19 10.62 -29.82 -23.24
CA ARG A 19 9.96 -29.91 -24.55
C ARG A 19 8.47 -30.17 -24.43
N ARG A 20 8.03 -30.95 -23.44
CA ARG A 20 6.61 -31.24 -23.17
C ARG A 20 5.90 -30.06 -22.48
N ALA A 21 6.62 -29.28 -21.69
CA ALA A 21 6.16 -28.01 -21.12
C ALA A 21 6.02 -26.92 -22.20
N SER A 22 6.93 -26.86 -23.17
CA SER A 22 6.88 -25.90 -24.29
C SER A 22 5.94 -26.32 -25.42
N SER A 23 5.61 -27.61 -25.57
CA SER A 23 4.75 -28.13 -26.65
C SER A 23 3.24 -28.00 -26.40
N GLY A 24 2.80 -27.09 -25.51
CA GLY A 24 1.40 -26.67 -25.43
C GLY A 24 0.42 -27.62 -24.73
N ALA A 25 0.89 -28.60 -23.94
CA ALA A 25 -0.01 -29.53 -23.24
C ALA A 25 -0.57 -28.99 -21.89
N SER A 26 -0.23 -27.77 -21.46
CA SER A 26 -0.86 -27.14 -20.29
C SER A 26 -0.98 -25.62 -20.49
N LYS A 27 -2.21 -25.10 -20.43
CA LYS A 27 -2.59 -23.69 -20.68
C LYS A 27 -1.94 -22.65 -19.73
N PHE A 28 -1.06 -23.06 -18.82
CA PHE A 28 -0.59 -22.23 -17.70
C PHE A 28 0.93 -22.03 -17.64
N ILE A 29 1.72 -22.68 -18.51
CA ILE A 29 3.19 -22.54 -18.51
C ILE A 29 3.59 -21.41 -19.44
N SER A 30 4.18 -20.33 -18.90
CA SER A 30 4.61 -19.19 -19.71
C SER A 30 6.09 -19.29 -20.11
N GLN A 31 6.95 -19.84 -19.24
CA GLN A 31 8.38 -19.99 -19.54
C GLN A 31 9.01 -21.09 -18.67
N ALA A 32 9.91 -21.87 -19.26
CA ALA A 32 10.75 -22.82 -18.53
C ALA A 32 12.21 -22.55 -18.91
N SER A 33 13.08 -22.41 -17.91
CA SER A 33 14.52 -22.20 -18.12
C SER A 33 15.34 -23.14 -17.24
N LEU A 34 16.47 -23.58 -17.78
CA LEU A 34 17.46 -24.36 -17.05
C LEU A 34 18.44 -23.42 -16.35
N SER A 35 18.61 -23.59 -15.04
CA SER A 35 19.70 -22.97 -14.28
C SER A 35 20.93 -23.91 -14.30
N SER A 36 22.12 -23.35 -14.17
CA SER A 36 23.41 -24.07 -14.16
C SER A 36 23.55 -25.10 -13.02
N ASP A 37 22.68 -25.05 -12.00
CA ASP A 37 22.80 -25.85 -10.76
C ASP A 37 21.82 -27.03 -10.67
N ASN A 38 21.54 -27.72 -11.78
CA ASN A 38 20.65 -28.89 -11.81
C ASN A 38 19.21 -28.60 -11.29
N GLN A 39 18.77 -27.34 -11.45
CA GLN A 39 17.44 -26.87 -11.11
C GLN A 39 16.66 -26.49 -12.37
N VAL A 40 15.40 -26.89 -12.41
CA VAL A 40 14.44 -26.47 -13.44
C VAL A 40 13.51 -25.44 -12.82
N ARG A 41 13.51 -24.23 -13.39
CA ARG A 41 12.60 -23.17 -12.98
C ARG A 41 11.44 -23.11 -13.97
N VAL A 42 10.23 -23.21 -13.45
CA VAL A 42 9.00 -23.12 -14.25
C VAL A 42 8.21 -21.90 -13.76
N SER A 43 8.03 -20.95 -14.66
CA SER A 43 7.13 -19.82 -14.45
C SER A 43 5.77 -20.15 -15.04
N LEU A 44 4.76 -20.09 -14.19
CA LEU A 44 3.36 -20.31 -14.54
C LEU A 44 2.62 -18.96 -14.51
N ARG A 45 1.76 -18.71 -15.49
CA ARG A 45 0.83 -17.58 -15.48
C ARG A 45 -0.61 -18.08 -15.54
N MET A 46 -1.43 -17.61 -14.60
CA MET A 46 -2.87 -17.82 -14.58
C MET A 46 -3.57 -16.47 -14.41
N GLY A 47 -4.02 -15.87 -15.50
CA GLY A 47 -4.56 -14.51 -15.48
C GLY A 47 -3.49 -13.49 -15.07
N SER A 48 -3.77 -12.69 -14.03
CA SER A 48 -2.82 -11.72 -13.45
C SER A 48 -1.91 -12.30 -12.36
N LEU A 49 -2.02 -13.61 -12.06
CA LEU A 49 -1.20 -14.28 -11.05
C LEU A 49 -0.03 -14.99 -11.71
N GLY A 50 1.19 -14.63 -11.30
CA GLY A 50 2.41 -15.34 -11.62
C GLY A 50 2.80 -16.27 -10.48
N PHE A 51 3.13 -17.52 -10.80
CA PHE A 51 3.70 -18.47 -9.86
C PHE A 51 5.08 -18.89 -10.37
N GLU A 52 6.04 -19.00 -9.47
CA GLU A 52 7.37 -19.51 -9.78
C GLU A 52 7.60 -20.78 -8.97
N ALA A 53 7.77 -21.90 -9.67
CA ALA A 53 8.09 -23.18 -9.07
C ALA A 53 9.52 -23.56 -9.45
N THR A 54 10.35 -23.84 -8.45
CA THR A 54 11.73 -24.28 -8.65
C THR A 54 11.83 -25.75 -8.28
N PHE A 55 12.27 -26.58 -9.22
CA PHE A 55 12.45 -28.02 -9.04
C PHE A 55 13.94 -28.34 -8.99
N GLY A 56 14.46 -28.75 -7.83
CA GLY A 56 15.85 -29.19 -7.68
C GLY A 56 16.00 -30.71 -7.73
N PHE A 57 17.02 -31.21 -8.42
CA PHE A 57 17.37 -32.64 -8.47
C PHE A 57 18.69 -32.90 -7.76
N PHE A 58 18.65 -33.57 -6.60
CA PHE A 58 19.83 -33.94 -5.83
C PHE A 58 20.20 -35.43 -6.01
N PRO A 59 21.48 -35.77 -6.30
CA PRO A 59 21.96 -37.14 -6.26
C PRO A 59 22.16 -37.62 -4.81
N LYS A 60 21.73 -38.85 -4.50
CA LYS A 60 21.80 -39.43 -3.14
C LYS A 60 23.23 -39.81 -2.71
N GLY A 61 23.57 -39.46 -1.46
CA GLY A 61 24.59 -40.09 -0.60
C GLY A 61 24.78 -39.20 0.64
N HIS A 62 24.35 -39.54 1.84
CA HIS A 62 24.70 -40.71 2.66
C HIS A 62 23.57 -41.11 3.62
N HIS A 63 23.24 -42.41 3.71
CA HIS A 63 23.19 -43.23 4.94
C HIS A 63 22.68 -44.66 4.64
N PRO A 64 23.03 -45.67 5.46
CA PRO A 64 23.08 -47.07 5.05
C PRO A 64 21.73 -47.82 5.19
N MET A 65 21.55 -48.78 4.29
CA MET A 65 20.81 -50.05 4.42
C MET A 65 19.48 -50.04 5.21
N THR A 66 18.34 -50.01 4.54
CA THR A 66 17.51 -51.19 4.17
C THR A 66 16.07 -50.79 3.81
N SER A 67 15.47 -51.66 3.00
CA SER A 67 14.05 -51.74 2.63
C SER A 67 13.60 -50.93 1.41
N ARG A 68 12.95 -51.69 0.52
CA ARG A 68 12.50 -51.34 -0.82
C ARG A 68 11.22 -50.50 -0.74
N ARG A 69 11.26 -49.30 -1.32
CA ARG A 69 10.22 -48.62 -2.10
C ARG A 69 10.80 -47.26 -2.47
N CYS A 70 10.91 -46.98 -3.77
CA CYS A 70 11.41 -45.69 -4.28
C CYS A 70 10.40 -44.59 -3.94
N GLY A 71 10.48 -44.06 -2.73
CA GLY A 71 9.80 -42.83 -2.33
C GLY A 71 10.55 -41.65 -2.91
N TRP A 72 9.99 -41.04 -3.95
CA TRP A 72 10.38 -39.72 -4.42
C TRP A 72 9.84 -38.71 -3.42
N PHE A 73 10.72 -37.90 -2.82
CA PHE A 73 10.31 -36.84 -1.89
C PHE A 73 10.14 -35.56 -2.70
N MET A 74 8.91 -35.03 -2.75
CA MET A 74 8.60 -33.70 -3.27
C MET A 74 8.68 -32.73 -2.10
N ASP A 75 9.57 -31.74 -2.18
CA ASP A 75 9.51 -30.58 -1.32
C ASP A 75 8.88 -29.44 -2.13
N LEU A 76 7.63 -29.09 -1.78
CA LEU A 76 6.86 -28.03 -2.41
C LEU A 76 6.90 -26.80 -1.49
N SER A 77 7.97 -26.03 -1.58
CA SER A 77 8.04 -24.75 -0.87
C SER A 77 7.23 -23.70 -1.63
N VAL A 78 5.96 -23.52 -1.24
CA VAL A 78 5.11 -22.43 -1.73
C VAL A 78 5.47 -21.15 -0.96
N GLY A 79 6.46 -20.41 -1.48
CA GLY A 79 6.72 -19.05 -1.05
C GLY A 79 5.66 -18.12 -1.63
N GLN A 80 4.67 -17.71 -0.82
CA GLN A 80 3.77 -16.63 -1.21
C GLN A 80 4.53 -15.30 -1.18
N ARG A 81 5.15 -14.94 -2.30
CA ARG A 81 5.55 -13.56 -2.55
C ARG A 81 4.31 -12.84 -3.08
N ILE A 82 3.57 -12.20 -2.18
CA ILE A 82 2.49 -11.27 -2.55
C ILE A 82 3.19 -10.06 -3.20
N GLU A 83 3.53 -10.17 -4.47
CA GLU A 83 3.76 -8.99 -5.28
C GLU A 83 2.38 -8.36 -5.48
N ARG A 84 2.04 -7.39 -4.62
CA ARG A 84 0.95 -6.46 -4.89
C ARG A 84 1.23 -5.90 -6.27
N ALA A 85 0.50 -6.38 -7.26
CA ALA A 85 0.41 -5.75 -8.57
C ALA A 85 -0.16 -4.35 -8.34
N SER A 86 0.72 -3.40 -8.05
CA SER A 86 0.46 -1.99 -8.26
C SER A 86 0.17 -1.88 -9.76
N ARG A 87 -1.11 -1.93 -10.11
CA ARG A 87 -1.57 -1.36 -11.35
C ARG A 87 -1.07 0.09 -11.29
N TYR A 88 -0.08 0.43 -12.11
CA TYR A 88 0.14 1.80 -12.56
C TYR A 88 -1.10 2.21 -13.37
N LYS A 89 -2.22 2.37 -12.67
CA LYS A 89 -3.20 3.36 -13.04
C LYS A 89 -2.52 4.64 -12.61
N THR A 90 -2.22 5.52 -13.56
CA THR A 90 -1.86 6.91 -13.25
C THR A 90 -3.08 7.55 -12.59
N THR A 91 -3.30 7.20 -11.34
CA THR A 91 -4.26 7.81 -10.45
C THR A 91 -3.40 8.77 -9.66
N MET A 92 -3.56 10.07 -9.92
CA MET A 92 -3.10 11.09 -8.99
C MET A 92 -3.63 10.73 -7.60
N GLY A 93 -2.77 10.78 -6.59
CA GLY A 93 -3.11 10.44 -5.21
C GLY A 93 -4.36 11.21 -4.78
N ARG A 94 -5.36 10.50 -4.26
CA ARG A 94 -6.54 11.15 -3.69
C ARG A 94 -6.23 11.59 -2.27
N LEU A 95 -6.57 12.84 -1.95
CA LEU A 95 -6.49 13.33 -0.58
C LEU A 95 -7.86 13.18 0.09
N THR A 96 -7.88 12.59 1.28
CA THR A 96 -9.09 12.43 2.09
C THR A 96 -8.87 13.07 3.45
N VAL A 97 -9.74 14.00 3.82
CA VAL A 97 -9.77 14.60 5.16
C VAL A 97 -10.79 13.84 6.01
N HIS A 98 -10.34 13.25 7.10
CA HIS A 98 -11.15 12.52 8.05
C HIS A 98 -11.45 13.37 9.28
N THR A 99 -12.71 13.32 9.72
CA THR A 99 -13.17 13.97 10.96
C THR A 99 -13.90 12.97 11.84
N HIS A 100 -13.75 13.11 13.15
CA HIS A 100 -14.47 12.31 14.13
C HIS A 100 -15.82 12.97 14.46
N GLY A 101 -16.88 12.50 13.83
CA GLY A 101 -18.19 13.14 13.89
C GLY A 101 -18.40 14.19 12.79
N ALA A 102 -19.68 14.41 12.46
CA ALA A 102 -20.08 15.63 11.78
C ALA A 102 -20.04 16.79 12.79
N PRO A 103 -19.65 18.00 12.37
CA PRO A 103 -19.66 19.18 13.25
C PRO A 103 -21.05 19.39 13.85
N LYS A 104 -21.11 19.62 15.16
CA LYS A 104 -22.36 19.92 15.87
C LYS A 104 -22.75 21.38 15.71
N ASP A 105 -21.75 22.28 15.65
CA ASP A 105 -22.00 23.69 15.38
C ASP A 105 -22.34 23.91 13.89
N SER A 106 -23.45 24.59 13.64
CA SER A 106 -23.97 24.78 12.29
C SER A 106 -23.13 25.76 11.46
N ALA A 107 -22.43 26.71 12.09
CA ALA A 107 -21.53 27.60 11.38
C ALA A 107 -20.25 26.86 10.97
N MET A 108 -19.72 26.00 11.83
CA MET A 108 -18.58 25.14 11.50
C MET A 108 -18.93 24.15 10.39
N ALA A 109 -20.09 23.50 10.47
CA ALA A 109 -20.57 22.61 9.41
C ALA A 109 -20.64 23.33 8.05
N GLN A 110 -21.24 24.51 8.01
CA GLN A 110 -21.34 25.31 6.78
C GLN A 110 -19.98 25.71 6.22
N LEU A 111 -19.00 26.06 7.07
CA LEU A 111 -17.65 26.39 6.62
C LEU A 111 -16.94 25.18 6.01
N ILE A 112 -17.00 24.04 6.69
CA ILE A 112 -16.38 22.79 6.24
C ILE A 112 -16.99 22.34 4.91
N GLU A 113 -18.31 22.34 4.79
CA GLU A 113 -19.01 21.97 3.55
C GLU A 113 -18.67 22.95 2.41
N ARG A 114 -18.77 24.26 2.65
CA ARG A 114 -18.49 25.28 1.63
C ARG A 114 -17.08 25.17 1.06
N TYR A 115 -16.06 25.01 1.90
CA TYR A 115 -14.70 24.82 1.39
C TYR A 115 -14.49 23.44 0.79
N GLY A 116 -15.12 22.41 1.37
CA GLY A 116 -15.12 21.04 0.87
C GLY A 116 -15.59 20.92 -0.57
N GLU A 117 -16.71 21.56 -0.92
CA GLU A 117 -17.24 21.61 -2.28
C GLU A 117 -16.25 22.24 -3.27
N ARG A 118 -15.54 23.29 -2.85
CA ARG A 118 -14.59 24.02 -3.69
C ARG A 118 -13.34 23.21 -3.99
N ILE A 119 -12.86 22.43 -3.02
CA ILE A 119 -11.67 21.58 -3.16
C ILE A 119 -11.98 20.20 -3.72
N ARG A 120 -13.26 19.78 -3.78
CA ARG A 120 -13.67 18.50 -4.36
C ARG A 120 -13.20 18.29 -5.78
N SER A 121 -13.27 19.35 -6.60
CA SER A 121 -12.78 19.35 -7.98
C SER A 121 -11.25 19.17 -8.11
N ARG A 122 -10.51 19.29 -6.99
CA ARG A 122 -9.05 19.20 -6.90
C ARG A 122 -8.56 17.87 -6.35
N GLY A 123 -9.44 16.86 -6.29
CA GLY A 123 -9.09 15.52 -5.80
C GLY A 123 -9.05 15.40 -4.28
N VAL A 124 -9.60 16.38 -3.56
CA VAL A 124 -9.76 16.34 -2.11
C VAL A 124 -11.17 15.88 -1.76
N SER A 125 -11.30 14.94 -0.83
CA SER A 125 -12.58 14.45 -0.34
C SER A 125 -12.68 14.62 1.18
N LEU A 126 -13.91 14.80 1.68
CA LEU A 126 -14.22 14.88 3.10
C LEU A 126 -14.93 13.60 3.52
N GLU A 127 -14.50 13.01 4.62
CA GLU A 127 -15.12 11.84 5.22
C GLU A 127 -15.39 12.07 6.72
N HIS A 128 -16.67 12.15 7.08
CA HIS A 128 -17.12 12.26 8.46
C HIS A 128 -17.37 10.86 9.02
N HIS A 129 -16.64 10.50 10.07
CA HIS A 129 -16.88 9.26 10.81
C HIS A 129 -17.99 9.47 11.82
N SER A 130 -18.59 8.38 12.31
CA SER A 130 -19.66 8.49 13.29
C SER A 130 -19.15 9.11 14.60
N ALA A 131 -19.87 10.10 15.13
CA ALA A 131 -19.58 10.66 16.46
C ALA A 131 -19.74 9.65 17.61
N LYS A 132 -20.42 8.52 17.36
CA LYS A 132 -20.57 7.42 18.32
C LYS A 132 -19.40 6.44 18.29
N LEU A 133 -18.52 6.55 17.31
CA LEU A 133 -17.32 5.74 17.23
C LEU A 133 -16.40 6.16 18.38
N ASP A 134 -15.85 5.20 19.10
CA ASP A 134 -14.85 5.51 20.12
C ASP A 134 -13.53 5.97 19.47
N GLY A 135 -12.65 6.58 20.27
CA GLY A 135 -11.37 7.06 19.74
C GLY A 135 -10.52 5.94 19.15
N VAL A 136 -10.49 4.78 19.79
CA VAL A 136 -9.70 3.62 19.33
C VAL A 136 -10.27 3.08 18.02
N GLY A 137 -11.58 2.86 17.92
CA GLY A 137 -12.22 2.42 16.69
C GLY A 137 -12.09 3.43 15.55
N TYR A 138 -12.00 4.72 15.85
CA TYR A 138 -11.67 5.74 14.85
C TYR A 138 -10.25 5.56 14.31
N VAL A 139 -9.27 5.38 15.19
CA VAL A 139 -7.88 5.10 14.81
C VAL A 139 -7.76 3.82 13.99
N ASP A 140 -8.44 2.74 14.38
CA ASP A 140 -8.43 1.48 13.62
C ASP A 140 -8.95 1.67 12.19
N ARG A 141 -10.00 2.49 12.01
CA ARG A 141 -10.52 2.82 10.67
C ARG A 141 -9.52 3.61 9.84
N LEU A 142 -8.77 4.51 10.46
CA LEU A 142 -7.73 5.29 9.78
C LEU A 142 -6.56 4.40 9.38
N LEU A 143 -6.08 3.54 10.28
CA LEU A 143 -4.98 2.60 10.03
C LEU A 143 -5.35 1.50 9.02
N GLY A 144 -6.64 1.19 8.88
CA GLY A 144 -7.15 0.29 7.84
C GLY A 144 -7.13 0.88 6.43
N ARG A 145 -6.81 2.17 6.26
CA ARG A 145 -6.69 2.81 4.95
C ARG A 145 -5.33 2.53 4.31
N SER A 146 -5.33 2.35 2.99
CA SER A 146 -4.12 2.27 2.20
C SER A 146 -3.64 3.66 1.83
N GLY A 147 -2.36 3.96 2.07
CA GLY A 147 -1.76 5.24 1.71
C GLY A 147 -1.01 5.84 2.89
N ARG A 148 -0.70 7.13 2.78
CA ARG A 148 -0.02 7.90 3.83
C ARG A 148 -1.07 8.48 4.78
N LEU A 149 -1.00 8.13 6.06
CA LEU A 149 -1.79 8.76 7.12
C LEU A 149 -0.98 9.89 7.76
N ILE A 150 -1.62 11.04 7.97
CA ILE A 150 -1.08 12.22 8.62
C ILE A 150 -2.10 12.69 9.64
N LEU A 151 -1.67 12.88 10.89
CA LEU A 151 -2.55 13.31 11.98
C LEU A 151 -2.43 14.81 12.18
N MET A 152 -3.55 15.47 12.37
CA MET A 152 -3.58 16.84 12.90
C MET A 152 -3.48 16.77 14.42
N ASP A 153 -2.45 17.39 14.97
CA ASP A 153 -2.07 17.29 16.37
C ASP A 153 -1.30 18.55 16.78
N GLU A 154 -1.60 19.12 17.94
CA GLU A 154 -0.94 20.34 18.44
C GLU A 154 0.59 20.15 18.62
N GLY A 155 1.02 18.92 18.94
CA GLY A 155 2.44 18.54 19.06
C GLY A 155 3.12 18.18 17.74
N GLY A 156 2.43 18.35 16.60
CA GLY A 156 2.99 18.13 15.26
C GLY A 156 3.93 19.24 14.77
N SER A 157 4.55 19.03 13.61
CA SER A 157 5.34 20.08 12.96
C SER A 157 4.44 21.18 12.41
N GLN A 158 4.85 22.43 12.56
CA GLN A 158 4.15 23.59 12.02
C GLN A 158 4.74 24.02 10.68
N GLU A 159 3.87 24.45 9.79
CA GLU A 159 4.21 24.93 8.46
C GLU A 159 3.45 26.23 8.19
N ASP A 160 4.06 27.14 7.45
CA ASP A 160 3.32 28.25 6.87
C ASP A 160 2.46 27.79 5.67
N SER A 161 1.58 28.66 5.20
CA SER A 161 0.69 28.33 4.08
C SER A 161 1.42 27.99 2.78
N VAL A 162 2.63 28.52 2.54
CA VAL A 162 3.41 28.26 1.32
C VAL A 162 4.06 26.89 1.38
N ALA A 163 4.66 26.54 2.52
CA ALA A 163 5.21 25.21 2.78
C ALA A 163 4.11 24.14 2.72
N PHE A 164 2.97 24.38 3.36
CA PHE A 164 1.82 23.48 3.30
C PHE A 164 1.29 23.30 1.87
N ALA A 165 1.28 24.36 1.06
CA ALA A 165 0.85 24.28 -0.34
C ALA A 165 1.79 23.45 -1.23
N ARG A 166 3.11 23.56 -1.01
CA ARG A 166 4.11 22.72 -1.70
C ARG A 166 3.94 21.26 -1.32
N ARG A 167 3.79 20.97 -0.03
CA ARG A 167 3.50 19.63 0.48
C ARG A 167 2.20 19.07 -0.12
N PHE A 168 1.15 19.89 -0.22
CA PHE A 168 -0.10 19.52 -0.86
C PHE A 168 0.08 19.21 -2.36
N GLU A 169 0.92 19.95 -3.08
CA GLU A 169 1.28 19.65 -4.47
C GLU A 169 2.00 18.30 -4.60
N GLU A 170 2.95 18.02 -3.71
CA GLU A 170 3.65 16.73 -3.66
C GLU A 170 2.68 15.56 -3.47
N TRP A 171 1.68 15.73 -2.60
CA TRP A 171 0.63 14.72 -2.40
C TRP A 171 -0.20 14.48 -3.66
N GLN A 172 -0.55 15.53 -4.40
CA GLN A 172 -1.32 15.41 -5.64
C GLN A 172 -0.53 14.76 -6.77
N LEU A 173 0.78 15.01 -6.83
CA LEU A 173 1.68 14.40 -7.82
C LEU A 173 2.07 12.97 -7.47
N GLY A 174 1.96 12.59 -6.19
CA GLY A 174 2.20 11.23 -5.70
C GLY A 174 1.20 10.20 -6.23
N SER A 175 1.60 8.93 -6.18
CA SER A 175 0.73 7.80 -6.54
C SER A 175 -0.09 7.24 -5.37
N ASP A 176 0.30 7.58 -4.15
CA ASP A 176 -0.32 7.07 -2.93
C ASP A 176 -1.45 7.99 -2.49
N ASP A 177 -2.54 7.39 -1.99
CA ASP A 177 -3.61 8.16 -1.35
C ASP A 177 -3.08 8.77 -0.05
N VAL A 178 -3.55 9.98 0.28
CA VAL A 178 -3.15 10.72 1.47
C VAL A 178 -4.37 10.94 2.36
N HIS A 179 -4.25 10.56 3.63
CA HIS A 179 -5.30 10.65 4.63
C HIS A 179 -4.87 11.69 5.68
N LEU A 180 -5.49 12.87 5.68
CA LEU A 180 -5.35 13.84 6.77
C LEU A 180 -6.44 13.57 7.79
N ALA A 181 -6.09 13.28 9.03
CA ALA A 181 -7.06 12.97 10.07
C ALA A 181 -7.08 14.06 11.14
N VAL A 182 -8.26 14.61 11.43
CA VAL A 182 -8.51 15.48 12.57
C VAL A 182 -8.91 14.63 13.76
N GLY A 183 -8.28 14.87 14.91
CA GLY A 183 -8.52 14.12 16.15
C GLY A 183 -9.93 14.34 16.72
N PRO A 184 -10.41 13.43 17.58
CA PRO A 184 -11.66 13.61 18.31
C PRO A 184 -11.51 14.72 19.37
N ALA A 185 -12.63 15.14 19.97
CA ALA A 185 -12.65 16.20 20.98
C ALA A 185 -11.72 15.95 22.18
N GLU A 186 -11.52 14.68 22.55
CA GLU A 186 -10.67 14.24 23.67
C GLU A 186 -9.18 14.07 23.27
N GLY A 187 -8.83 14.31 22.00
CA GLY A 187 -7.49 14.07 21.46
C GLY A 187 -7.22 12.62 21.05
N TRP A 188 -6.02 12.36 20.55
CA TRP A 188 -5.65 11.02 20.05
C TRP A 188 -5.51 10.02 21.20
N PRO A 189 -6.21 8.86 21.15
CA PRO A 189 -6.07 7.85 22.19
C PRO A 189 -4.68 7.18 22.15
N PRO A 190 -4.21 6.62 23.27
CA PRO A 190 -2.99 5.84 23.29
C PRO A 190 -3.14 4.60 22.39
N HIS A 191 -2.44 4.60 21.26
CA HIS A 191 -2.48 3.52 20.28
C HIS A 191 -1.11 3.35 19.63
N ASP A 192 -0.54 2.15 19.72
CA ASP A 192 0.84 1.89 19.27
C ASP A 192 1.04 2.16 17.78
N GLY A 193 0.02 1.90 16.97
CA GLY A 193 0.02 2.22 15.54
C GLY A 193 0.16 3.71 15.21
N LEU A 194 -0.06 4.62 16.16
CA LEU A 194 0.08 6.08 15.95
C LEU A 194 1.49 6.62 16.25
N ARG A 195 2.37 5.83 16.87
CA ARG A 195 3.70 6.32 17.31
C ARG A 195 4.58 6.74 16.14
N ALA A 196 4.51 6.01 15.04
CA ALA A 196 5.31 6.25 13.83
C ALA A 196 4.59 7.13 12.78
N ILE A 197 3.37 7.59 13.08
CA ILE A 197 2.58 8.39 12.15
C ILE A 197 2.99 9.85 12.26
N GLU A 198 3.18 10.46 11.10
CA GLU A 198 3.49 11.88 10.97
C GLU A 198 2.37 12.77 11.53
N ARG A 199 2.78 13.87 12.16
CA ARG A 199 1.88 14.84 12.79
C ARG A 199 2.12 16.25 12.26
N LEU A 200 1.04 16.93 11.89
CA LEU A 200 1.05 18.34 11.53
C LEU A 200 0.26 19.15 12.55
N SER A 201 0.77 20.31 12.90
CA SER A 201 0.15 21.24 13.84
C SER A 201 -0.33 22.49 13.12
N LEU A 202 -1.55 22.93 13.42
CA LEU A 202 -2.11 24.18 12.90
C LEU A 202 -1.58 25.41 13.64
N SER A 203 -1.24 25.24 14.92
CA SER A 203 -0.88 26.33 15.84
C SER A 203 -0.30 25.76 17.12
N ALA A 204 0.43 26.58 17.86
CA ALA A 204 0.86 26.25 19.23
C ALA A 204 -0.32 26.37 20.22
N MET A 205 -1.44 26.95 19.79
CA MET A 205 -2.67 27.05 20.57
C MET A 205 -3.59 25.86 20.30
N THR A 206 -4.29 25.41 21.34
CA THR A 206 -5.32 24.38 21.23
C THR A 206 -6.60 24.96 20.65
N TYR A 207 -7.07 24.39 19.53
CA TYR A 207 -8.37 24.70 18.94
C TYR A 207 -9.38 23.59 19.21
N PRO A 208 -10.67 23.91 19.38
CA PRO A 208 -11.72 22.90 19.35
C PRO A 208 -11.65 22.11 18.04
N HIS A 209 -11.85 20.78 18.11
CA HIS A 209 -11.70 19.89 16.95
C HIS A 209 -12.52 20.32 15.72
N GLU A 210 -13.73 20.86 15.90
CA GLU A 210 -14.56 21.38 14.79
C GLU A 210 -13.93 22.59 14.11
N LEU A 211 -13.34 23.52 14.88
CA LEU A 211 -12.62 24.67 14.35
C LEU A 211 -11.33 24.23 13.66
N ALA A 212 -10.60 23.28 14.25
CA ALA A 212 -9.42 22.70 13.63
C ALA A 212 -9.75 22.04 12.28
N ALA A 213 -10.86 21.31 12.19
CA ALA A 213 -11.34 20.75 10.93
C ALA A 213 -11.66 21.85 9.90
N ALA A 214 -12.37 22.91 10.29
CA ALA A 214 -12.65 24.04 9.41
C ALA A 214 -11.36 24.71 8.90
N MET A 215 -10.36 24.88 9.77
CA MET A 215 -9.05 25.44 9.40
C MET A 215 -8.29 24.53 8.42
N VAL A 216 -8.28 23.21 8.63
CA VAL A 216 -7.63 22.26 7.71
C VAL A 216 -8.22 22.36 6.30
N VAL A 217 -9.56 22.37 6.21
CA VAL A 217 -10.25 22.43 4.91
C VAL A 217 -10.03 23.79 4.24
N GLU A 218 -9.99 24.89 5.00
CA GLU A 218 -9.62 26.20 4.46
C GLU A 218 -8.17 26.26 3.99
N GLN A 219 -7.20 25.70 4.74
CA GLN A 219 -5.80 25.66 4.31
C GLN A 219 -5.60 24.81 3.05
N LEU A 220 -6.35 23.72 2.89
CA LEU A 220 -6.36 22.94 1.65
C LEU A 220 -6.93 23.76 0.50
N TYR A 221 -8.00 24.52 0.72
CA TYR A 221 -8.49 25.45 -0.29
C TYR A 221 -7.44 26.51 -0.64
N ARG A 222 -6.81 27.12 0.36
CA ARG A 222 -5.73 28.09 0.18
C ARG A 222 -4.56 27.49 -0.61
N ALA A 223 -4.15 26.27 -0.32
CA ALA A 223 -3.14 25.54 -1.08
C ALA A 223 -3.51 25.43 -2.56
N THR A 224 -4.76 25.07 -2.87
CA THR A 224 -5.23 25.01 -4.26
C THR A 224 -5.22 26.37 -4.96
N GLU A 225 -5.45 27.46 -4.24
CA GLU A 225 -5.42 28.80 -4.80
C GLU A 225 -4.01 29.32 -5.03
N ILE A 226 -3.07 29.03 -4.11
CA ILE A 226 -1.63 29.28 -4.31
C ILE A 226 -1.12 28.58 -5.57
N GLN A 227 -1.45 27.30 -5.72
CA GLN A 227 -1.04 26.51 -6.91
C GLN A 227 -1.57 27.10 -8.22
N ARG A 228 -2.75 27.71 -8.21
CA ARG A 228 -3.33 28.35 -9.39
C ARG A 228 -2.67 29.68 -9.74
N GLY A 229 -1.77 30.18 -8.89
CA GLY A 229 -1.26 31.55 -8.99
C GLY A 229 -2.36 32.59 -8.79
N SER A 230 -3.51 32.23 -8.19
CA SER A 230 -4.51 33.23 -7.84
C SER A 230 -3.95 34.03 -6.67
N GLY A 231 -3.96 35.36 -6.77
CA GLY A 231 -3.46 36.28 -5.74
C GLY A 231 -4.25 36.26 -4.43
N TYR A 232 -4.71 35.08 -3.98
CA TYR A 232 -5.40 34.85 -2.71
C TYR A 232 -4.46 35.04 -1.50
N HIS A 233 -3.14 35.10 -1.73
CA HIS A 233 -2.16 35.60 -0.77
C HIS A 233 -2.26 37.11 -0.62
N LYS A 234 -3.20 37.54 0.21
CA LYS A 234 -3.17 38.86 0.83
C LYS A 234 -2.65 38.63 2.25
N ALA A 235 -1.35 38.85 2.43
CA ALA A 235 -0.70 38.88 3.73
C ALA A 235 -1.22 40.06 4.56
#